data_AF-A0A355GFR0-F1
#
_entry.id   AF-A0A355GFR0-F1
#
_cell.length_a   1.000
_cell.length_b   1.000
_cell.length_c   1.000
_cell.angle_alpha   90.00
_cell.angle_beta   90.00
_cell.angle_gamma   90.00
#
_symmetry.space_group_name_H-M   'P 1'
#
loop_
_entity.id
_entity.type
_entity.pdbx_description
1 polymer ?
#
loop_
_entity_poly.entity_id
_entity_poly.type
_entity_poly.pdbx_seq_one_letter_code
_entity_poly.pdbx_strand_id
1 'polypeptide(L)'
;VTVEFRSYVQPLIILGIIPLGIIGAVFGHAILGMELTLFSLFGLVALTGVVVNDSIVLIDFINHRIADGLPLREALIDAGRRRFRPVLLTSMTTIVGLAPILKETSFQAQIIIPMAASLIFGLMLATVLVLFLIPTYYYLYARAMGAQADEPWLRKMDGNEEGDDYNSIEKPVSGPVQIQT
;
A
#
# COMPACT_ATOMS: atom_id res chain seq x y z
N VAL A 1 -3.30 -7.32 11.83
CA VAL A 1 -2.19 -6.61 11.16
C VAL A 1 -0.92 -7.43 11.09
N THR A 2 -0.43 -8.04 12.18
CA THR A 2 0.78 -8.91 12.15
C THR A 2 0.59 -10.28 11.48
N VAL A 3 -0.65 -10.73 11.28
CA VAL A 3 -0.92 -12.02 10.61
C VAL A 3 -0.88 -11.89 9.08
N GLU A 4 -1.16 -10.69 8.55
CA GLU A 4 -1.13 -10.41 7.10
C GLU A 4 0.30 -10.17 6.60
N PHE A 5 1.13 -9.53 7.43
CA PHE A 5 2.53 -9.29 7.11
C PHE A 5 3.44 -10.29 7.83
N ARG A 6 4.15 -11.14 7.08
CA ARG A 6 5.25 -11.98 7.59
C ARG A 6 6.48 -11.17 8.08
N SER A 7 6.31 -9.89 8.39
CA SER A 7 7.35 -8.96 8.84
C SER A 7 6.78 -7.96 9.86
N TYR A 8 7.48 -7.78 10.98
CA TYR A 8 7.10 -6.85 12.05
C TYR A 8 7.35 -5.37 11.70
N VAL A 9 8.16 -5.09 10.68
CA VAL A 9 8.59 -3.71 10.35
C VAL A 9 7.64 -3.02 9.36
N GLN A 10 6.99 -3.79 8.49
CA GLN A 10 6.02 -3.22 7.53
C GLN A 10 4.84 -2.52 8.23
N PRO A 11 4.23 -3.08 9.30
CA PRO A 11 3.25 -2.35 10.11
C PRO A 11 3.78 -1.05 10.72
N LEU A 12 5.06 -1.01 11.11
CA LEU A 12 5.66 0.19 11.72
C LEU A 12 5.80 1.32 10.68
N ILE A 13 6.14 0.99 9.43
CA ILE A 13 6.18 1.93 8.31
C ILE A 13 4.80 2.58 8.12
N ILE A 14 3.73 1.77 8.15
CA ILE A 14 2.34 2.25 8.03
C ILE A 14 1.99 3.20 9.19
N LEU A 15 2.29 2.78 10.42
CA LEU A 15 2.01 3.58 11.62
C LEU A 15 2.74 4.93 11.61
N GLY A 16 3.94 5.00 11.02
CA GLY A 16 4.71 6.24 10.88
C GLY A 16 4.04 7.30 10.00
N ILE A 17 3.12 6.93 9.11
CA ILE A 17 2.44 7.87 8.19
C ILE A 17 1.24 8.53 8.85
N ILE A 18 0.59 7.85 9.80
CA ILE A 18 -0.63 8.34 10.45
C ILE A 18 -0.42 9.71 11.14
N PRO A 19 0.64 9.92 11.96
CA PRO A 19 0.89 11.23 12.57
C PRO A 19 1.07 12.34 11.53
N LEU A 20 1.68 12.02 10.39
CA LEU A 20 1.89 12.99 9.32
C LEU A 20 0.57 13.36 8.61
N GLY A 21 -0.37 12.41 8.50
CA GLY A 21 -1.73 12.70 8.03
C GLY A 21 -2.50 13.62 9.00
N ILE A 22 -2.31 13.45 10.31
CA ILE A 22 -2.91 14.32 11.34
C ILE A 22 -2.43 15.77 11.17
N ILE A 23 -1.17 16.01 10.81
CA ILE A 23 -0.65 17.35 10.52
C ILE A 23 -1.47 18.03 9.41
N GLY A 24 -1.86 17.28 8.38
CA GLY A 24 -2.72 17.79 7.29
C GLY A 24 -4.09 18.22 7.77
N ALA A 25 -4.71 17.43 8.66
CA ALA A 25 -6.01 17.75 9.25
C ALA A 25 -5.96 18.99 10.15
N VAL A 26 -4.91 19.11 10.99
CA VAL A 26 -4.69 20.28 11.84
C VAL A 26 -4.47 21.53 10.99
N PHE A 27 -3.66 21.41 9.94
CA PHE A 27 -3.42 22.50 8.99
C PHE A 27 -4.71 22.93 8.29
N GLY A 28 -5.56 21.99 7.90
CA GLY A 28 -6.88 22.27 7.33
C GLY A 28 -7.81 23.03 8.27
N HIS A 29 -7.84 22.64 9.56
CA HIS A 29 -8.60 23.36 10.58
C HIS A 29 -8.10 24.79 10.76
N ALA A 30 -6.77 24.96 10.78
CA ALA A 30 -6.16 26.28 10.88
C ALA A 30 -6.51 27.17 9.68
N ILE A 31 -6.50 26.65 8.45
CA ILE A 31 -6.89 27.40 7.25
C ILE A 31 -8.36 27.83 7.30
N LEU A 32 -9.24 26.94 7.76
CA LEU A 32 -10.67 27.22 7.86
C LEU A 32 -11.06 28.03 9.11
N GLY A 33 -10.11 28.34 9.99
CA GLY A 33 -10.36 29.06 11.24
C GLY A 33 -11.24 28.29 12.22
N MET A 34 -11.19 26.95 12.19
CA MET A 34 -12.00 26.08 13.03
C MET A 34 -11.17 25.44 14.13
N GLU A 35 -11.79 25.23 15.28
CA GLU A 35 -11.17 24.52 16.40
C GLU A 35 -11.22 23.00 16.20
N LEU A 36 -10.23 22.29 16.76
CA LEU A 36 -10.27 20.83 16.82
C LEU A 36 -11.29 20.39 17.88
N THR A 37 -12.33 19.69 17.43
CA THR A 37 -13.42 19.21 18.29
C THR A 37 -13.37 17.69 18.44
N LEU A 38 -14.23 17.13 19.30
CA LEU A 38 -14.43 15.68 19.37
C LEU A 38 -14.85 15.08 18.01
N PHE A 39 -15.63 15.82 17.22
CA PHE A 39 -16.01 15.40 15.86
C PHE A 39 -14.82 15.42 14.91
N SER A 40 -13.90 16.37 15.05
CA SER A 40 -12.61 16.36 14.32
C SER A 40 -11.82 15.08 14.61
N LEU A 41 -11.81 14.61 15.85
CA LEU A 41 -11.14 13.35 16.23
C LEU A 41 -11.77 12.13 15.54
N PHE A 42 -13.09 12.06 15.42
CA PHE A 42 -13.73 10.99 14.62
C PHE A 42 -13.32 11.05 13.15
N GLY A 43 -13.14 12.26 12.60
CA GLY A 43 -12.60 12.46 11.26
C GLY A 43 -11.16 11.94 11.12
N LEU A 44 -10.33 12.12 12.15
CA LEU A 44 -8.97 11.58 12.20
C LEU A 44 -8.93 10.05 12.31
N VAL A 45 -9.86 9.45 13.04
CA VAL A 45 -10.00 7.97 13.11
C VAL A 45 -10.37 7.42 11.74
N ALA A 46 -11.33 8.04 11.05
CA ALA A 46 -11.70 7.65 9.69
C ALA A 46 -10.54 7.84 8.70
N LEU A 47 -9.81 8.97 8.79
CA LEU A 47 -8.59 9.22 8.02
C LEU A 47 -7.56 8.10 8.22
N THR A 48 -7.35 7.68 9.46
CA THR A 48 -6.40 6.61 9.78
C THR A 48 -6.75 5.31 9.05
N GLY A 49 -8.04 4.95 9.00
CA GLY A 49 -8.50 3.77 8.26
C GLY A 49 -8.18 3.84 6.76
N VAL A 50 -8.40 5.00 6.13
CA VAL A 50 -8.08 5.22 4.71
C VAL A 50 -6.57 5.11 4.47
N VAL A 51 -5.76 5.77 5.31
CA VAL A 51 -4.30 5.74 5.20
C VAL A 51 -3.76 4.33 5.37
N VAL A 52 -4.25 3.57 6.37
CA VAL A 52 -3.86 2.18 6.59
C VAL A 52 -4.21 1.33 5.38
N ASN A 53 -5.42 1.45 4.83
CA ASN A 53 -5.84 0.71 3.64
C ASN A 53 -4.93 1.01 2.42
N ASP A 54 -4.68 2.28 2.13
CA ASP A 54 -3.84 2.65 0.99
C ASP A 54 -2.41 2.14 1.16
N SER A 55 -1.91 2.19 2.40
CA SER A 55 -0.57 1.75 2.75
C SER A 55 -0.40 0.23 2.66
N ILE A 56 -1.34 -0.53 3.21
CA ILE A 56 -1.33 -2.00 3.17
C ILE A 56 -1.26 -2.47 1.74
N VAL A 57 -2.15 -1.99 0.87
CA VAL A 57 -2.22 -2.48 -0.50
C VAL A 57 -1.01 -2.03 -1.33
N LEU A 58 -0.40 -0.87 -1.03
CA LEU A 58 0.86 -0.48 -1.68
C LEU A 58 2.03 -1.37 -1.25
N ILE A 59 2.17 -1.64 0.04
CA ILE A 59 3.20 -2.55 0.56
C ILE A 59 3.01 -3.97 0.04
N ASP A 60 1.78 -4.46 0.03
CA ASP A 60 1.44 -5.77 -0.51
C ASP A 60 1.83 -5.88 -1.99
N PHE A 61 1.56 -4.84 -2.79
CA PHE A 61 1.98 -4.80 -4.19
C PHE A 61 3.50 -4.81 -4.36
N ILE A 62 4.24 -4.09 -3.51
CA ILE A 62 5.70 -4.11 -3.48
C ILE A 62 6.20 -5.52 -3.14
N ASN A 63 5.65 -6.15 -2.11
CA ASN A 63 6.01 -7.50 -1.69
C ASN A 63 5.79 -8.53 -2.81
N HIS A 64 4.63 -8.46 -3.49
CA HIS A 64 4.32 -9.32 -4.62
C HIS A 64 5.32 -9.13 -5.77
N ARG A 65 5.69 -7.89 -6.10
CA ARG A 65 6.68 -7.62 -7.17
C ARG A 65 8.08 -8.12 -6.82
N ILE A 66 8.48 -8.04 -5.56
CA ILE A 66 9.74 -8.61 -5.10
C ILE A 66 9.68 -10.15 -5.16
N ALA A 67 8.54 -10.75 -4.80
CA ALA A 67 8.33 -12.19 -4.89
C ALA A 67 8.34 -12.70 -6.35
N ASP A 68 7.86 -11.89 -7.31
CA ASP A 68 7.98 -12.14 -8.75
C ASP A 68 9.44 -12.06 -9.26
N GLY A 69 10.41 -11.74 -8.39
CA GLY A 69 11.84 -11.68 -8.72
C GLY A 69 12.30 -10.32 -9.26
N LEU A 70 11.48 -9.27 -9.24
CA LEU A 70 11.92 -7.94 -9.68
C LEU A 70 12.94 -7.36 -8.67
N PRO A 71 13.99 -6.67 -9.16
CA PRO A 71 14.90 -5.91 -8.30
C PRO A 71 14.13 -4.90 -7.45
N LEU A 72 14.51 -4.74 -6.17
CA LEU A 72 13.82 -3.89 -5.20
C LEU A 72 13.48 -2.49 -5.77
N ARG A 73 14.46 -1.83 -6.40
CA ARG A 73 14.27 -0.48 -6.94
C ARG A 73 13.21 -0.45 -8.04
N GLU A 74 13.17 -1.47 -8.89
CA GLU A 74 12.19 -1.59 -9.98
C GLU A 74 10.81 -1.93 -9.43
N ALA A 75 10.74 -2.84 -8.46
CA ALA A 75 9.50 -3.19 -7.77
C ALA A 75 8.84 -1.97 -7.11
N LEU A 76 9.63 -1.12 -6.43
CA LEU A 76 9.15 0.12 -5.81
C LEU A 76 8.59 1.12 -6.83
N ILE A 77 9.28 1.29 -7.97
CA ILE A 77 8.84 2.19 -9.04
C ILE A 77 7.58 1.65 -9.73
N ASP A 78 7.52 0.36 -10.05
CA ASP A 78 6.35 -0.28 -10.66
C ASP A 78 5.12 -0.20 -9.74
N ALA A 79 5.29 -0.53 -8.45
CA ALA A 79 4.24 -0.44 -7.45
C ALA A 79 3.71 0.99 -7.32
N GLY A 80 4.59 1.98 -7.21
CA GLY A 80 4.22 3.39 -7.15
C GLY A 80 3.42 3.83 -8.39
N ARG A 81 3.89 3.49 -9.59
CA ARG A 81 3.21 3.84 -10.85
C ARG A 81 1.82 3.22 -10.96
N ARG A 82 1.66 1.97 -10.56
CA ARG A 82 0.37 1.25 -10.65
C ARG A 82 -0.61 1.69 -9.58
N ARG A 83 -0.14 2.05 -8.38
CA ARG A 83 -0.99 2.48 -7.27
C ARG A 83 -1.31 3.97 -7.27
N PHE A 84 -0.52 4.79 -7.96
CA PHE A 84 -0.75 6.23 -8.09
C PHE A 84 -2.18 6.57 -8.54
N ARG A 85 -2.65 5.96 -9.64
CA ARG A 85 -4.00 6.24 -10.17
C ARG A 85 -5.12 5.80 -9.22
N PRO A 86 -5.17 4.53 -8.74
CA PRO A 86 -6.19 4.11 -7.79
C PRO A 86 -6.24 4.94 -6.51
N VAL A 87 -5.08 5.21 -5.89
CA VAL A 87 -4.99 5.93 -4.61
C VAL A 87 -5.48 7.37 -4.76
N LEU A 88 -5.10 8.05 -5.84
CA LEU A 88 -5.63 9.38 -6.14
C LEU A 88 -7.13 9.37 -6.41
N LEU A 89 -7.65 8.40 -7.17
CA LEU A 89 -9.07 8.31 -7.47
C LEU A 89 -9.91 8.13 -6.20
N THR A 90 -9.50 7.24 -5.30
CA THR A 90 -10.19 7.03 -4.03
C THR A 90 -10.18 8.30 -3.20
N SER A 91 -9.02 8.94 -3.09
CA SER A 91 -8.84 10.15 -2.30
C SER A 91 -9.68 11.31 -2.86
N MET A 92 -9.65 11.52 -4.18
CA MET A 92 -10.48 12.52 -4.85
C MET A 92 -11.96 12.24 -4.69
N THR A 93 -12.40 10.99 -4.79
CA THR A 93 -13.79 10.61 -4.57
C THR A 93 -14.27 11.01 -3.18
N THR A 94 -13.45 10.74 -2.16
CA THR A 94 -13.77 11.13 -0.78
C THR A 94 -13.77 12.64 -0.58
N ILE A 95 -12.75 13.34 -1.11
CA ILE A 95 -12.64 14.80 -0.99
C ILE A 95 -13.82 15.49 -1.67
N VAL A 96 -14.14 15.11 -2.90
CA VAL A 96 -15.26 15.69 -3.66
C VAL A 96 -16.59 15.33 -3.03
N GLY A 97 -16.76 14.10 -2.53
CA GLY A 97 -17.98 13.66 -1.86
C GLY A 97 -18.27 14.43 -0.57
N LEU A 98 -17.22 14.84 0.17
CA LEU A 98 -17.36 15.59 1.42
C LEU A 98 -17.26 17.11 1.26
N ALA A 99 -16.70 17.60 0.15
CA ALA A 99 -16.57 19.02 -0.16
C ALA A 99 -17.88 19.84 0.00
N PRO A 100 -19.08 19.37 -0.41
CA PRO A 100 -20.29 20.16 -0.24
C PRO A 100 -20.66 20.38 1.24
N ILE A 101 -20.31 19.44 2.12
CA ILE A 101 -20.61 19.56 3.57
C ILE A 101 -19.92 20.79 4.16
N LEU A 102 -18.71 21.12 3.70
CA LEU A 102 -17.95 22.29 4.18
C LEU A 102 -18.65 23.63 3.91
N LYS A 103 -19.61 23.68 2.98
CA LYS A 103 -20.34 24.90 2.61
C LYS A 103 -21.75 24.95 3.20
N GLU A 104 -22.17 23.91 3.90
CA GLU A 104 -23.51 23.81 4.46
C GLU A 104 -23.63 24.64 5.74
N THR A 105 -24.76 25.34 5.92
CA THR A 105 -24.94 26.29 7.04
C THR A 105 -25.88 25.79 8.13
N SER A 106 -26.58 24.67 7.90
CA SER A 106 -27.51 24.11 8.88
C SER A 106 -26.82 23.72 10.20
N PHE A 107 -27.55 23.83 11.31
CA PHE A 107 -27.03 23.53 12.66
C PHE A 107 -26.47 22.09 12.76
N GLN A 108 -27.16 21.13 12.15
CA GLN A 108 -26.72 19.73 12.12
C GLN A 108 -25.41 19.58 11.34
N ALA A 109 -25.23 20.33 10.26
CA ALA A 109 -23.99 20.30 9.49
C ALA A 109 -22.82 20.93 10.26
N GLN A 110 -23.03 22.00 11.03
CA GLN A 110 -21.95 22.63 11.81
C GLN A 110 -21.26 21.68 12.79
N ILE A 111 -21.98 20.66 13.27
CA ILE A 111 -21.41 19.61 14.13
C ILE A 111 -20.51 18.64 13.32
N ILE A 112 -20.85 18.41 12.05
CA ILE A 112 -20.20 17.43 11.15
C ILE A 112 -19.07 18.08 10.33
N ILE A 113 -19.12 19.39 10.08
CA ILE A 113 -18.11 20.13 9.30
C ILE A 113 -16.68 19.90 9.81
N PRO A 114 -16.37 19.99 11.12
CA PRO A 114 -15.02 19.75 11.63
C PRO A 114 -14.52 18.31 11.37
N MET A 115 -15.43 17.33 11.40
CA MET A 115 -15.12 15.94 11.05
C MET A 115 -14.75 15.84 9.57
N ALA A 116 -15.58 16.40 8.68
CA ALA A 116 -15.35 16.40 7.24
C ALA A 116 -14.05 17.13 6.88
N ALA A 117 -13.77 18.27 7.50
CA ALA A 117 -12.53 19.02 7.28
C ALA A 117 -11.30 18.20 7.69
N SER A 118 -11.34 17.52 8.83
CA SER A 118 -10.22 16.68 9.28
C SER A 118 -9.88 15.63 8.23
N LEU A 119 -10.93 14.98 7.72
CA LEU A 119 -10.79 13.92 6.73
C LEU A 119 -10.30 14.48 5.40
N ILE A 120 -10.90 15.55 4.87
CA ILE A 120 -10.53 16.14 3.58
C ILE A 120 -9.07 16.59 3.54
N PHE A 121 -8.65 17.43 4.50
CA PHE A 121 -7.29 17.99 4.50
C PHE A 121 -6.25 16.98 4.95
N GLY A 122 -6.57 16.15 5.94
CA GLY A 122 -5.70 15.07 6.36
C GLY A 122 -5.48 14.07 5.22
N LEU A 123 -6.53 13.73 4.47
CA LEU A 123 -6.44 12.82 3.33
C LEU A 123 -5.63 13.44 2.21
N MET A 124 -5.89 14.69 1.81
CA MET A 124 -5.09 15.38 0.78
C MET A 124 -3.59 15.27 1.03
N LEU A 125 -3.14 15.54 2.26
CA LEU A 125 -1.73 15.43 2.61
C LEU A 125 -1.29 13.96 2.67
N ALA A 126 -2.07 13.11 3.34
CA ALA A 126 -1.72 11.71 3.53
C ALA A 126 -1.63 10.92 2.21
N THR A 127 -2.49 11.19 1.22
CA THR A 127 -2.44 10.56 -0.10
C THR A 127 -1.09 10.77 -0.78
N VAL A 128 -0.58 12.00 -0.73
CA VAL A 128 0.75 12.32 -1.26
C VAL A 128 1.81 11.59 -0.43
N LEU A 129 1.72 11.69 0.90
CA LEU A 129 2.71 11.06 1.77
C LEU A 129 2.77 9.54 1.60
N VAL A 130 1.66 8.84 1.51
CA VAL A 130 1.61 7.38 1.30
C VAL A 130 2.36 6.99 0.03
N LEU A 131 2.12 7.68 -1.10
CA LEU A 131 2.73 7.37 -2.39
C LEU A 131 4.25 7.61 -2.42
N PHE A 132 4.76 8.58 -1.65
CA PHE A 132 6.19 8.91 -1.62
C PHE A 132 6.94 8.26 -0.44
N LEU A 133 6.40 8.31 0.77
CA LEU A 133 7.06 7.82 1.97
C LEU A 133 7.08 6.31 2.03
N ILE A 134 6.04 5.59 1.58
CA ILE A 134 6.08 4.12 1.65
C ILE A 134 7.22 3.55 0.83
N PRO A 135 7.37 3.89 -0.47
CA PRO A 135 8.49 3.36 -1.24
C PRO A 135 9.84 3.77 -0.65
N THR A 136 9.94 4.99 -0.11
CA THR A 136 11.16 5.52 0.49
C THR A 136 11.54 4.80 1.79
N TYR A 137 10.58 4.64 2.70
CA TYR A 137 10.79 3.94 3.98
C TYR A 137 11.06 2.47 3.77
N TYR A 138 10.37 1.84 2.81
CA TYR A 138 10.64 0.46 2.44
C TYR A 138 12.06 0.29 1.88
N TYR A 139 12.50 1.20 1.00
CA TYR A 139 13.87 1.20 0.46
C TYR A 139 14.92 1.40 1.56
N LEU A 140 14.72 2.38 2.44
CA LEU A 140 15.62 2.66 3.55
C LEU A 140 15.73 1.47 4.50
N TYR A 141 14.60 0.83 4.82
CA TYR A 141 14.56 -0.37 5.64
C TYR A 141 15.33 -1.52 5.00
N ALA A 142 15.09 -1.81 3.72
CA ALA A 142 15.81 -2.87 3.01
C ALA A 142 17.32 -2.62 3.00
N ARG A 143 17.74 -1.37 2.75
CA ARG A 143 19.15 -0.97 2.81
C ARG A 143 19.75 -1.11 4.22
N ALA A 144 19.00 -0.73 5.25
CA ALA A 144 19.45 -0.76 6.64
C ALA A 144 19.63 -2.19 7.18
N MET A 145 18.81 -3.14 6.73
CA MET A 145 18.96 -4.56 7.11
C MET A 145 20.06 -5.29 6.35
N GLY A 146 20.90 -4.59 5.57
CA GLY A 146 21.98 -5.22 4.83
C GLY A 146 21.47 -6.15 3.73
N ALA A 147 20.21 -6.01 3.30
CA ALA A 147 19.76 -6.58 2.04
C ALA A 147 20.47 -5.78 0.94
N GLN A 148 21.69 -6.20 0.64
CA GLN A 148 22.33 -5.91 -0.63
C GLN A 148 21.26 -6.16 -1.69
N ALA A 149 21.02 -5.18 -2.57
CA ALA A 149 20.04 -5.27 -3.64
C ALA A 149 20.46 -6.26 -4.75
N ASP A 150 21.25 -7.26 -4.36
CA ASP A 150 22.07 -8.17 -5.13
C ASP A 150 22.38 -9.47 -4.33
N GLU A 151 21.66 -9.78 -3.23
CA GLU A 151 21.82 -11.04 -2.49
C GLU A 151 21.10 -12.23 -3.18
N PRO A 152 21.82 -13.29 -3.62
CA PRO A 152 21.30 -14.41 -4.43
C PRO A 152 20.45 -15.47 -3.69
N TRP A 153 19.98 -15.25 -2.47
CA TRP A 153 19.31 -16.32 -1.68
C TRP A 153 17.98 -16.81 -2.27
N LEU A 154 17.35 -16.05 -3.18
CA LEU A 154 16.20 -16.53 -3.97
C LEU A 154 16.59 -17.52 -5.07
N ARG A 155 17.86 -17.53 -5.50
CA ARG A 155 18.38 -18.45 -6.52
C ARG A 155 18.81 -19.81 -5.95
N LYS A 156 18.83 -19.96 -4.62
CA LYS A 156 19.11 -21.22 -3.90
C LYS A 156 17.85 -21.97 -3.43
N MET A 157 16.66 -21.39 -3.53
CA MET A 157 15.39 -22.08 -3.19
C MET A 157 14.64 -22.64 -4.42
N ASP A 158 15.07 -22.33 -5.63
CA ASP A 158 14.50 -22.85 -6.88
C ASP A 158 15.61 -23.29 -7.83
N GLY A 159 16.42 -24.24 -7.37
CA GLY A 159 17.58 -24.74 -8.10
C GLY A 159 17.92 -26.17 -7.69
N ASN A 160 16.98 -27.07 -8.02
CA ASN A 160 17.07 -28.53 -8.07
C ASN A 160 17.20 -29.31 -6.75
N GLU A 161 16.07 -29.76 -6.21
CA GLU A 161 15.78 -31.18 -5.86
C GLU A 161 14.24 -31.35 -5.88
N GLU A 162 13.66 -31.84 -7.00
CA GLU A 162 12.29 -32.43 -7.16
C GLU A 162 11.66 -32.25 -8.58
N GLY A 163 12.48 -32.02 -9.61
CA GLY A 163 12.02 -32.02 -11.02
C GLY A 163 12.17 -33.36 -11.76
N ASP A 164 12.79 -34.36 -11.14
CA ASP A 164 13.12 -35.64 -11.81
C ASP A 164 11.98 -36.69 -11.79
N ASP A 165 10.83 -36.39 -11.16
CA ASP A 165 9.74 -37.36 -11.01
C ASP A 165 8.65 -37.25 -12.10
N TYR A 166 8.46 -36.06 -12.69
CA TYR A 166 7.38 -35.85 -13.67
C TYR A 166 7.66 -36.46 -15.05
N ASN A 167 8.93 -36.68 -15.40
CA ASN A 167 9.32 -37.21 -16.73
C ASN A 167 9.33 -38.75 -16.80
N SER A 168 8.82 -39.43 -15.77
CA SER A 168 8.68 -40.89 -15.71
C SER A 168 7.34 -41.39 -16.27
N ILE A 169 6.36 -40.50 -16.46
CA ILE A 169 4.99 -40.84 -16.86
C ILE A 169 4.72 -40.61 -18.37
N GLU A 170 5.56 -39.85 -19.08
CA GLU A 170 5.43 -39.56 -20.52
C GLU A 170 6.43 -40.33 -21.40
N LYS A 171 6.54 -41.66 -21.24
CA LYS A 171 7.09 -42.47 -22.33
C LYS A 171 5.99 -42.74 -23.36
N PRO A 172 6.03 -42.18 -24.59
CA PRO A 172 5.21 -42.72 -25.65
C PRO A 172 5.63 -44.17 -25.89
N VAL A 173 4.66 -45.08 -25.88
CA VAL A 173 4.83 -46.43 -26.39
C VAL A 173 5.00 -46.34 -27.91
N SER A 174 6.22 -46.04 -28.34
CA SER A 174 6.66 -46.16 -29.73
C SER A 174 7.63 -47.33 -29.83
N GLY A 175 7.07 -48.54 -29.80
CA GLY A 175 7.75 -49.72 -30.31
C GLY A 175 7.72 -49.72 -31.84
N PRO A 176 8.75 -50.24 -32.54
CA PRO A 176 8.71 -50.34 -33.99
C PRO A 176 7.62 -51.34 -34.40
N VAL A 177 6.62 -50.89 -35.15
CA VAL A 177 5.73 -51.79 -35.89
C VAL A 177 6.56 -52.37 -37.04
N GLN A 178 7.03 -53.60 -36.84
CA GLN A 178 7.61 -54.43 -37.88
C GLN A 178 6.53 -54.71 -38.92
N ILE A 179 6.59 -54.04 -40.08
CA ILE A 179 5.85 -54.45 -41.27
C ILE A 179 6.66 -55.57 -41.91
N GLN A 180 6.25 -56.81 -41.66
CA GLN A 180 6.70 -57.96 -42.44
C GLN A 180 5.80 -58.05 -43.68
N THR A 181 6.46 -58.06 -44.85
CA THR A 181 5.86 -58.33 -46.16
C THR A 181 5.53 -59.81 -46.29
#